data_AF-A0A0U3CXE2-F1
#
_entry.id   AF-A0A0U3CXE2-F1
#
_cell.length_a   1.000
_cell.length_b   1.000
_cell.length_c   1.000
_cell.angle_alpha   90.00
_cell.angle_beta   90.00
_cell.angle_gamma   90.00
#
_symmetry.space_group_name_H-M   'P 1'
#
loop_
_entity.id
_entity.type
_entity.pdbx_description
1 polymer ?
#
loop_
_entity_poly.entity_id
_entity_poly.type
_entity_poly.pdbx_seq_one_letter_code
_entity_poly.pdbx_strand_id
1 'polypeptide(L)' 'MSRGQGASSGFRGNKSFLPSKPCVACGRAMTWRKAWARNWDQVRYCSDACRKRGAAEGTSR' A
#
# COMPACT_ATOMS: atom_id res chain seq x y z
N MET A 1 25.00 10.76 15.22
CA MET A 1 23.61 10.43 15.60
C MET A 1 22.72 10.75 14.40
N SER A 2 21.97 9.76 13.90
CA SER A 2 20.83 9.90 12.96
C SER A 2 21.18 10.40 11.54
N ARG A 3 20.88 9.68 10.45
CA ARG A 3 19.61 9.05 10.12
C ARG A 3 19.80 7.82 9.22
N GLY A 4 19.10 6.74 9.58
CA GLY A 4 19.07 5.50 8.83
C GLY A 4 18.45 5.69 7.45
N GLN A 5 19.15 5.19 6.44
CA GLN A 5 18.64 5.05 5.08
C GLN A 5 18.07 3.64 4.95
N GLY A 6 16.78 3.51 5.26
CA GLY A 6 16.00 2.29 5.07
C GLY A 6 15.50 2.18 3.63
N ALA A 7 16.17 1.33 2.85
CA ALA A 7 15.73 0.61 1.66
C ALA A 7 14.48 1.15 0.92
N SER A 8 14.71 1.78 -0.23
CA SER A 8 13.74 1.83 -1.33
C SER A 8 14.32 1.06 -2.50
N SER A 9 14.33 -0.27 -2.37
CA SER A 9 14.63 -1.18 -3.48
C SER A 9 13.57 -1.02 -4.55
N GLY A 10 13.80 -0.06 -5.46
CA GLY A 10 13.01 0.17 -6.66
C GLY A 10 12.97 -1.10 -7.48
N PHE A 11 11.84 -1.80 -7.43
CA PHE A 11 11.62 -3.00 -8.22
C PHE A 11 11.50 -2.57 -9.69
N ARG A 12 12.59 -2.73 -10.44
CA ARG A 12 12.69 -2.57 -11.90
C ARG A 12 11.87 -3.61 -12.64
N GLY A 13 10.55 -3.45 -12.60
CA GLY A 13 9.61 -4.23 -13.38
C GLY A 13 8.42 -3.36 -13.66
N ASN A 14 8.17 -3.10 -14.95
CA ASN A 14 7.08 -2.34 -15.51
C ASN A 14 5.72 -2.81 -14.95
N LYS A 15 5.34 -2.33 -13.76
CA LYS A 15 4.02 -2.50 -13.12
C LYS A 15 3.14 -1.27 -13.40
N SER A 16 3.45 -0.52 -14.45
CA SER A 16 2.74 0.68 -14.88
C SER A 16 1.27 0.40 -15.23
N PHE A 17 0.95 -0.84 -15.59
CA PHE A 17 -0.43 -1.29 -15.88
C PHE A 17 -1.15 -1.85 -14.66
N LEU A 18 -0.44 -2.15 -13.57
CA LEU A 18 -1.09 -2.64 -12.37
C LEU A 18 -1.57 -1.42 -11.59
N PRO A 19 -2.88 -1.30 -11.33
CA PRO A 19 -3.42 -0.17 -10.57
C PRO A 19 -2.71 -0.12 -9.22
N SER A 20 -1.88 0.90 -9.00
CA SER A 20 -1.29 1.17 -7.69
C SER A 20 -2.24 2.08 -6.93
N LYS A 21 -3.22 1.49 -6.23
CA LYS A 21 -4.12 2.25 -5.34
C LYS A 21 -3.38 2.51 -4.01
N PRO A 22 -3.28 3.74 -3.52
CA PRO A 22 -2.81 3.99 -2.18
C PRO A 22 -3.83 3.46 -1.17
N CYS A 23 -3.35 2.85 -0.07
CA CYS A 23 -4.21 2.44 1.03
C CYS A 23 -4.87 3.67 1.68
N VAL A 24 -6.19 3.69 1.83
CA VAL A 24 -6.88 4.86 2.41
C VAL A 24 -6.60 5.06 3.91
N ALA A 25 -6.10 4.04 4.61
CA ALA A 25 -5.75 4.15 6.02
C ALA A 25 -4.31 4.62 6.26
N CYS A 26 -3.35 4.12 5.47
CA CYS A 26 -1.92 4.36 5.72
C CYS A 26 -1.17 5.03 4.56
N GLY A 27 -1.83 5.31 3.44
CA GLY A 27 -1.23 5.96 2.27
C GLY A 27 -0.20 5.13 1.51
N ARG A 28 0.19 3.93 2.00
CA ARG A 28 1.19 3.09 1.34
C ARG A 28 0.69 2.57 -0.01
N ALA A 29 1.62 2.48 -0.96
CA ALA A 29 1.40 1.82 -2.25
C ALA A 29 0.96 0.37 -2.02
N MET A 30 -0.25 0.05 -2.45
CA MET A 30 -0.81 -1.28 -2.27
C MET A 30 -0.15 -2.26 -3.25
N THR A 31 0.53 -3.27 -2.72
CA THR A 31 1.07 -4.34 -3.56
C THR A 31 -0.08 -5.15 -4.15
N TRP A 32 -0.07 -5.31 -5.47
CA TRP A 32 -1.01 -6.20 -6.16
C TRP A 32 -0.96 -7.62 -5.61
N ARG A 33 -2.14 -8.20 -5.38
CA ARG A 33 -2.29 -9.62 -5.02
C ARG A 33 -3.26 -10.27 -6.00
N LYS A 34 -2.91 -11.46 -6.49
CA LYS A 34 -3.77 -12.25 -7.41
C LYS A 34 -5.15 -12.54 -6.81
N ALA A 35 -5.23 -12.71 -5.49
CA ALA A 35 -6.49 -12.87 -4.74
C ALA A 35 -7.43 -11.66 -4.88
N TRP A 36 -6.90 -10.47 -5.19
CA TRP A 36 -7.69 -9.25 -5.32
C TRP A 36 -8.14 -8.94 -6.75
N ALA A 37 -7.74 -9.74 -7.74
CA ALA A 37 -8.07 -9.46 -9.14
C ALA A 37 -9.59 -9.32 -9.41
N ARG A 38 -10.43 -10.04 -8.65
CA ARG A 38 -11.90 -10.04 -8.84
C ARG A 38 -12.63 -8.92 -8.08
N ASN A 39 -12.05 -8.43 -6.99
CA ASN A 39 -12.68 -7.45 -6.10
C ASN A 39 -11.82 -6.20 -5.92
N TRP A 40 -10.86 -5.98 -6.83
CA TRP A 40 -9.90 -4.88 -6.77
C TRP A 40 -10.57 -3.50 -6.61
N ASP A 41 -11.75 -3.33 -7.20
CA ASP A 41 -12.53 -2.10 -7.07
C ASP A 41 -12.96 -1.81 -5.62
N GLN A 42 -13.42 -2.85 -4.91
CA GLN A 42 -13.85 -2.78 -3.51
C GLN A 42 -12.69 -2.72 -2.51
N VAL A 43 -11.49 -3.10 -2.95
CA VAL A 43 -10.31 -3.20 -2.12
C VAL A 43 -9.67 -1.80 -1.94
N ARG A 44 -9.78 -1.23 -0.73
CA ARG A 44 -9.29 0.11 -0.37
C ARG A 44 -8.14 0.11 0.65
N TYR A 45 -7.88 -1.05 1.27
CA TYR A 45 -6.99 -1.19 2.42
C TYR A 45 -5.92 -2.26 2.16
N CYS A 46 -4.66 -1.98 2.48
CA CYS A 46 -3.55 -2.91 2.25
C CYS A 46 -3.57 -4.16 3.17
N SER A 47 -4.33 -4.12 4.26
CA SER A 47 -4.45 -5.19 5.25
C SER A 47 -5.77 -5.10 6.02
N ASP A 48 -6.19 -6.21 6.65
CA ASP A 48 -7.37 -6.23 7.53
C ASP A 48 -7.21 -5.26 8.72
N ALA A 49 -5.98 -5.10 9.22
CA ALA A 49 -5.67 -4.12 10.25
C ALA A 49 -5.99 -2.68 9.79
N CYS A 50 -5.59 -2.31 8.56
CA CYS A 50 -5.94 -1.01 7.99
C CYS A 50 -7.45 -0.85 7.78
N ARG A 51 -8.16 -1.94 7.42
CA ARG A 51 -9.61 -1.94 7.30
C ARG A 51 -10.29 -1.68 8.65
N LYS A 52 -9.81 -2.32 9.72
CA LYS A 52 -10.34 -2.14 11.09
C LYS A 52 -10.01 -0.77 11.68
N ARG A 53 -8.84 -0.22 11.34
CA ARG A 53 -8.35 1.06 11.89
C ARG A 53 -9.04 2.29 11.28
N GLY A 54 -9.63 2.16 10.09
CA GLY A 54 -10.27 3.27 9.37
C GLY A 54 -9.27 4.29 8.85
N ALA A 55 -9.75 5.31 8.11
CA ALA A 55 -8.93 6.38 7.52
C ALA A 55 -8.38 7.39 8.54
N ALA A 56 -8.10 6.94 9.77
CA ALA A 56 -7.45 7.74 10.80
C ALA A 56 -5.96 7.81 10.48
N GLU A 57 -5.63 8.82 9.68
CA GLU A 57 -4.31 9.47 9.53
C GLU A 57 -3.14 8.50 9.73
N GLY A 58 -2.59 8.01 8.61
CA GLY A 58 -1.36 7.22 8.57
C GLY A 58 -0.17 7.98 9.16
N THR A 59 -0.11 8.08 10.47
CA THR A 59 1.01 8.58 11.23
C THR A 59 2.08 7.48 11.24
N SER A 60 2.98 7.56 10.26
CA SER A 60 4.35 7.13 10.46
C SER A 60 5.20 8.37 10.29
N ARG A 61 5.52 8.99 11.42
CA ARG A 61 6.72 9.80 11.61
C ARG A 61 7.97 9.03 11.14
#